data_AF-A0A970DFI7-F1
#
_entry.id   AF-A0A970DFI7-F1
#
_cell.length_a   1.000
_cell.length_b   1.000
_cell.length_c   1.000
_cell.angle_alpha   90.00
_cell.angle_beta   90.00
_cell.angle_gamma   90.00
#
_symmetry.space_group_name_H-M   'P 1'
#
loop_
_entity.id
_entity.type
_entity.pdbx_description
1 polymer ?
#
loop_
_entity_poly.entity_id
_entity_poly.type
_entity_poly.pdbx_seq_one_letter_code
_entity_poly.pdbx_strand_id
1 'polypeptide(L)'
;MLTDIEIAQRAKLKPIEEIAGMLGIKRDSLELYGDYKAKIKSSLYDSVKDRPDGNLVLVTAINPTPAGEGKTTTTVGLGQAMARLGLKASIALREPSLGPVMGIKGGAAGGGYSQVVPMEDVNLHFTGDMHAV
;
A
#
# COMPACT_ATOMS: atom_id res chain seq x y z
N MET A 1 1.12 -4.08 24.56
CA MET A 1 0.82 -3.32 23.33
C MET A 1 0.39 -4.35 22.29
N LEU A 2 -0.58 -4.06 21.41
CA LEU A 2 -0.96 -5.02 20.37
C LEU A 2 0.20 -5.21 19.39
N THR A 3 0.35 -6.42 18.89
CA THR A 3 1.28 -6.75 17.79
C THR A 3 0.76 -6.19 16.46
N ASP A 4 1.65 -6.05 15.49
CA ASP A 4 1.32 -5.52 14.17
C ASP A 4 0.22 -6.33 13.46
N ILE A 5 0.25 -7.65 13.59
CA ILE A 5 -0.77 -8.53 12.99
C ILE A 5 -2.12 -8.39 13.69
N GLU A 6 -2.14 -8.25 15.01
CA GLU A 6 -3.38 -8.02 15.76
C GLU A 6 -4.02 -6.68 15.41
N ILE A 7 -3.22 -5.65 15.12
CA ILE A 7 -3.72 -4.36 14.63
C ILE A 7 -4.32 -4.54 13.23
N ALA A 8 -3.61 -5.22 12.32
CA ALA A 8 -4.08 -5.47 10.95
C ALA A 8 -5.39 -6.27 10.92
N GLN A 9 -5.51 -7.33 11.73
CA GLN A 9 -6.71 -8.19 11.78
C GLN A 9 -7.93 -7.46 12.38
N ARG A 10 -7.71 -6.45 13.22
CA ARG A 10 -8.80 -5.62 13.78
C ARG A 10 -9.21 -4.47 12.86
N ALA A 11 -8.48 -4.22 11.78
CA ALA A 11 -8.77 -3.12 10.87
C ALA A 11 -10.10 -3.38 10.12
N LYS A 12 -10.98 -2.38 10.10
CA LYS A 12 -12.19 -2.41 9.28
C LYS A 12 -11.83 -1.98 7.87
N LEU A 13 -11.61 -2.96 6.99
CA LEU A 13 -11.29 -2.72 5.60
C LEU A 13 -12.51 -2.16 4.86
N LYS A 14 -12.26 -1.20 3.98
CA LYS A 14 -13.24 -0.75 3.00
C LYS A 14 -13.07 -1.56 1.72
N PRO A 15 -14.14 -1.87 0.98
CA PRO A 15 -14.04 -2.44 -0.35
C PRO A 15 -13.09 -1.59 -1.22
N ILE A 16 -12.24 -2.25 -2.00
CA ILE A 16 -11.23 -1.56 -2.83
C ILE A 16 -11.88 -0.61 -3.85
N GLU A 17 -13.11 -0.92 -4.29
CA GLU A 17 -13.92 -0.07 -5.15
C GLU A 17 -14.27 1.27 -4.48
N GLU A 18 -14.52 1.29 -3.17
CA GLU A 18 -14.77 2.53 -2.43
C GLU A 18 -13.50 3.39 -2.38
N ILE A 19 -12.35 2.77 -2.11
CA ILE A 19 -11.04 3.45 -2.09
C ILE A 19 -10.71 4.02 -3.47
N ALA A 20 -10.92 3.24 -4.53
CA ALA A 20 -10.73 3.69 -5.92
C ALA A 20 -11.67 4.87 -6.27
N GLY A 21 -12.93 4.80 -5.83
CA GLY A 21 -13.91 5.88 -5.99
C GLY A 21 -13.48 7.19 -5.33
N MET A 22 -12.85 7.14 -4.16
CA MET A 22 -12.28 8.33 -3.48
C MET A 22 -11.20 9.02 -4.32
N LEU A 23 -10.51 8.27 -5.20
CA LEU A 23 -9.50 8.79 -6.14
C LEU A 23 -10.10 9.16 -7.52
N GLY A 24 -11.41 8.99 -7.71
CA GLY A 24 -12.08 9.21 -8.99
C GLY A 24 -11.81 8.11 -10.03
N ILE A 25 -11.36 6.93 -9.58
CA ILE A 25 -11.15 5.76 -10.44
C ILE A 25 -12.47 5.00 -10.53
N LYS A 26 -12.94 4.79 -11.76
CA LYS A 26 -14.19 4.08 -12.05
C LYS A 26 -13.99 2.56 -11.95
N ARG A 27 -15.07 1.85 -11.67
CA ARG A 27 -15.07 0.39 -11.53
C ARG A 27 -14.65 -0.35 -12.81
N ASP A 28 -14.98 0.18 -13.97
CA ASP A 28 -14.57 -0.36 -15.28
C ASP A 28 -13.06 -0.45 -15.45
N SER A 29 -12.32 0.38 -14.73
CA SER A 29 -10.85 0.52 -14.75
C SER A 29 -10.16 -0.40 -13.74
N LEU A 30 -10.92 -1.23 -13.01
CA LEU A 30 -10.41 -2.15 -11.99
C LEU A 30 -10.57 -3.61 -12.40
N GLU A 31 -9.54 -4.40 -12.11
CA GLU A 31 -9.57 -5.86 -12.12
C GLU A 31 -9.45 -6.36 -10.68
N LEU A 32 -10.53 -6.88 -10.11
CA LEU A 32 -10.60 -7.23 -8.69
C LEU A 32 -9.87 -8.55 -8.38
N TYR A 33 -9.19 -8.58 -7.24
CA TYR A 33 -8.56 -9.74 -6.63
C TYR A 33 -9.15 -9.93 -5.23
N GLY A 34 -10.40 -10.40 -5.19
CA GLY A 34 -11.26 -10.34 -4.01
C GLY A 34 -11.73 -8.91 -3.72
N ASP A 35 -12.24 -8.68 -2.51
CA ASP A 35 -12.95 -7.44 -2.18
C ASP A 35 -12.02 -6.26 -1.84
N TYR A 36 -10.77 -6.53 -1.49
CA TYR A 36 -9.83 -5.55 -0.91
C TYR A 36 -8.58 -5.29 -1.75
N LYS A 37 -8.48 -5.87 -2.95
CA LYS A 37 -7.33 -5.71 -3.84
C LYS A 37 -7.82 -5.60 -5.28
N ALA A 38 -7.13 -4.79 -6.08
CA ALA A 38 -7.41 -4.68 -7.49
C ALA A 38 -6.15 -4.29 -8.26
N LYS A 39 -6.04 -4.73 -9.51
CA LYS A 39 -5.15 -4.12 -10.49
C LYS A 39 -5.88 -2.97 -11.19
N ILE A 40 -5.12 -1.95 -11.56
CA ILE A 40 -5.62 -0.83 -12.36
C ILE A 40 -5.31 -1.16 -13.82
N LYS A 41 -6.33 -1.10 -14.68
CA LYS A 41 -6.18 -1.33 -16.12
C LYS A 41 -5.31 -0.23 -16.74
N SER A 42 -4.42 -0.62 -17.66
CA SER A 42 -3.54 0.32 -18.37
C SER A 42 -4.30 1.40 -19.13
N SER A 43 -5.52 1.11 -19.60
CA SER A 43 -6.41 2.06 -20.28
C SER A 43 -6.78 3.29 -19.43
N LEU A 44 -6.65 3.21 -18.10
CA LEU A 44 -6.86 4.39 -17.25
C LEU A 44 -5.82 5.48 -17.55
N TYR A 45 -4.57 5.09 -17.85
CA TYR A 45 -3.48 6.04 -18.10
C TYR A 45 -3.80 6.96 -19.28
N ASP A 46 -4.39 6.42 -20.35
CA ASP A 46 -4.79 7.22 -21.52
C ASP A 46 -5.80 8.32 -21.19
N SER A 47 -6.61 8.14 -20.13
CA SER A 47 -7.59 9.14 -19.69
C SER A 47 -7.03 10.22 -18.76
N VAL A 48 -5.81 10.03 -18.25
CA VAL A 48 -5.18 10.91 -17.25
C VAL A 48 -3.84 11.49 -17.68
N LYS A 49 -3.20 10.97 -18.74
CA LYS A 49 -1.85 11.35 -19.18
C LYS A 49 -1.67 12.83 -19.52
N ASP A 50 -2.74 13.52 -19.92
CA ASP A 50 -2.71 14.95 -20.26
C ASP A 50 -3.05 15.86 -19.07
N ARG A 51 -3.30 15.29 -17.88
CA ARG A 51 -3.55 16.06 -16.65
C ARG A 51 -2.21 16.55 -16.07
N PRO A 52 -2.20 17.69 -15.37
CA PRO A 52 -1.00 18.11 -14.66
C PRO A 52 -0.64 17.10 -13.56
N ASP A 53 0.65 16.81 -13.45
CA ASP A 53 1.17 15.97 -12.37
C ASP A 53 0.93 16.60 -10.99
N GLY A 54 0.72 15.73 -9.99
CA GLY A 54 0.71 16.13 -8.59
C GLY A 54 2.12 16.34 -8.03
N ASN A 55 2.20 16.70 -6.75
CA ASN A 55 3.48 16.80 -6.05
C ASN A 55 4.04 15.41 -5.75
N LEU A 56 5.33 15.20 -6.05
CA LEU A 56 6.06 13.97 -5.71
C LEU A 56 6.88 14.17 -4.42
N VAL A 57 6.58 13.38 -3.39
CA VAL A 57 7.33 13.39 -2.12
C VAL A 57 8.10 12.08 -1.97
N LEU A 58 9.44 12.17 -1.95
CA LEU A 58 10.31 11.02 -1.73
C LEU A 58 10.65 10.86 -0.24
N VAL A 59 10.34 9.70 0.32
CA VAL A 59 10.74 9.34 1.68
C VAL A 59 12.03 8.52 1.63
N THR A 60 13.07 9.01 2.29
CA THR A 60 14.38 8.34 2.43
C THR A 60 14.73 8.14 3.91
N ALA A 61 15.82 7.42 4.17
CA ALA A 61 16.37 7.21 5.51
C ALA A 61 17.89 7.29 5.48
N ILE A 62 18.49 7.42 6.66
CA ILE A 62 19.93 7.24 6.87
C ILE A 62 20.35 5.79 6.55
N ASN A 63 21.65 5.52 6.63
CA ASN A 63 22.18 4.17 6.52
C ASN A 63 21.47 3.21 7.50
N PRO A 64 21.02 2.03 7.05
CA PRO A 64 20.32 1.08 7.91
C PRO A 64 21.17 0.61 9.08
N THR A 65 20.54 0.50 10.24
CA THR A 65 21.13 0.03 11.50
C THR A 65 20.31 -1.13 12.07
N PRO A 66 20.87 -1.94 12.99
CA PRO A 66 20.10 -2.98 13.68
C PRO A 66 18.89 -2.48 14.48
N ALA A 67 18.85 -1.18 14.83
CA ALA A 67 17.72 -0.59 15.54
C ALA A 67 16.47 -0.43 14.65
N GLY A 68 16.66 -0.31 13.34
CA GLY A 68 15.59 -0.07 12.37
C GLY A 68 15.14 1.39 12.31
N GLU A 69 14.93 1.90 11.10
CA GLU A 69 14.68 3.34 10.87
C GLU A 69 13.19 3.67 10.65
N GLY A 70 12.33 2.66 10.48
CA GLY A 70 10.89 2.87 10.32
C GLY A 70 10.46 3.57 9.02
N LYS A 71 11.30 3.57 7.97
CA LYS A 71 11.04 4.28 6.70
C LYS A 71 9.64 4.03 6.14
N THR A 72 9.22 2.77 6.01
CA THR A 72 7.91 2.44 5.45
C THR A 72 6.77 2.90 6.35
N THR A 73 6.93 2.77 7.67
CA THR A 73 5.97 3.28 8.66
C THR A 73 5.77 4.79 8.50
N THR A 74 6.85 5.53 8.31
CA THR A 74 6.80 6.98 8.03
C THR A 74 6.10 7.29 6.71
N THR A 75 6.37 6.53 5.63
CA THR A 75 5.67 6.71 4.34
C THR A 75 4.15 6.54 4.49
N VAL A 76 3.71 5.47 5.15
CA VAL A 76 2.28 5.21 5.38
C VAL A 76 1.67 6.28 6.28
N GLY A 77 2.33 6.63 7.39
CA GLY A 77 1.87 7.65 8.33
C GLY A 77 1.76 9.04 7.69
N LEU A 78 2.69 9.40 6.80
CA LEU A 78 2.64 10.66 6.06
C LEU A 78 1.41 10.71 5.14
N GLY A 79 1.13 9.64 4.39
CA GLY A 79 -0.07 9.54 3.56
C GLY A 79 -1.37 9.64 4.37
N GLN A 80 -1.43 8.96 5.52
CA GLN A 80 -2.55 9.04 6.47
C GLN A 80 -2.74 10.47 7.00
N ALA A 81 -1.64 11.16 7.36
CA ALA A 81 -1.67 12.54 7.84
C ALA A 81 -2.16 13.51 6.76
N MET A 82 -1.68 13.38 5.52
CA MET A 82 -2.16 14.19 4.39
C MET A 82 -3.66 14.03 4.16
N ALA A 83 -4.17 12.79 4.21
CA ALA A 83 -5.60 12.53 4.11
C ALA A 83 -6.40 13.19 5.25
N ARG A 84 -5.89 13.16 6.49
CA ARG A 84 -6.52 13.86 7.65
C ARG A 84 -6.55 15.37 7.49
N LEU A 85 -5.61 15.95 6.75
CA LEU A 85 -5.58 17.37 6.42
C LEU A 85 -6.48 17.73 5.22
N GLY A 86 -7.22 16.76 4.66
CA GLY A 86 -8.09 16.97 3.50
C GLY A 86 -7.35 17.01 2.15
N LEU A 87 -6.07 16.64 2.13
CA LEU A 87 -5.29 16.57 0.90
C LEU A 87 -5.53 15.23 0.20
N LYS A 88 -5.63 15.26 -1.13
CA LYS A 88 -5.64 14.05 -1.96
C LYS A 88 -4.22 13.52 -2.09
N ALA A 89 -3.90 12.47 -1.34
CA ALA A 89 -2.60 11.83 -1.34
C ALA A 89 -2.73 10.31 -1.53
N SER A 90 -1.79 9.72 -2.24
CA SER A 90 -1.59 8.28 -2.35
C SER A 90 -0.14 7.94 -2.03
N ILE A 91 0.10 6.70 -1.62
CA ILE A 91 1.44 6.17 -1.37
C ILE A 91 1.75 5.10 -2.40
N ALA A 92 3.02 5.01 -2.81
CA ALA A 92 3.53 3.94 -3.64
C ALA A 92 4.62 3.21 -2.88
N LEU A 93 4.48 1.89 -2.74
CA LEU A 93 5.39 1.01 -2.03
C LEU A 93 5.81 -0.17 -2.93
N ARG A 94 6.89 -0.85 -2.55
CA ARG A 94 7.33 -2.08 -3.23
C ARG A 94 6.64 -3.29 -2.61
N GLU A 95 6.25 -4.24 -3.44
CA GLU A 95 5.84 -5.57 -2.99
C GLU A 95 7.04 -6.30 -2.34
N PRO A 96 6.87 -6.91 -1.15
CA PRO A 96 7.92 -7.70 -0.53
C PRO A 96 8.11 -9.06 -1.21
N SER A 97 9.34 -9.57 -1.17
CA SER A 97 9.62 -10.93 -1.63
C SER A 97 9.00 -11.97 -0.68
N LEU A 98 8.47 -13.05 -1.25
CA LEU A 98 7.94 -14.20 -0.52
C LEU A 98 9.02 -14.94 0.31
N GLY A 99 10.26 -15.03 -0.19
CA GLY A 99 11.32 -15.82 0.44
C GLY A 99 11.61 -15.40 1.90
N PRO A 100 11.89 -14.11 2.17
CA PRO A 100 12.11 -13.61 3.53
C PRO A 100 10.96 -13.83 4.52
N VAL A 101 9.71 -13.91 4.03
CA VAL A 101 8.51 -14.11 4.85
C VAL A 101 8.47 -15.53 5.44
N MET A 102 8.99 -16.52 4.72
CA MET A 102 9.09 -17.91 5.18
C MET A 102 10.27 -18.15 6.14
N GLY A 103 11.09 -17.13 6.39
CA GLY A 103 12.28 -17.21 7.24
C GLY A 103 12.18 -16.31 8.48
N ILE A 104 12.69 -15.08 8.36
CA ILE A 104 13.08 -14.25 9.52
C ILE A 104 12.23 -12.98 9.66
N LYS A 105 11.54 -12.50 8.60
CA LYS A 105 10.83 -11.21 8.62
C LYS A 105 9.41 -11.32 8.09
N GLY A 106 8.42 -11.18 8.96
CA GLY A 106 7.03 -10.90 8.60
C GLY A 106 6.74 -9.41 8.75
N GLY A 107 6.29 -8.76 7.67
CA GLY A 107 5.76 -7.39 7.71
C GLY A 107 6.61 -6.36 6.98
N ALA A 108 6.38 -6.18 5.68
CA ALA A 108 7.07 -5.17 4.89
C ALA A 108 6.26 -3.89 4.64
N ALA A 109 5.00 -3.87 5.06
CA ALA A 109 4.03 -2.85 4.67
C ALA A 109 3.73 -1.82 5.78
N GLY A 110 4.75 -1.42 6.54
CA GLY A 110 4.63 -0.48 7.67
C GLY A 110 4.66 -1.18 9.03
N GLY A 111 4.15 -0.50 10.07
CA GLY A 111 4.13 -1.01 11.44
C GLY A 111 3.24 -0.18 12.36
N GLY A 112 2.81 -0.77 13.48
CA GLY A 112 1.83 -0.18 14.40
C GLY A 112 0.51 0.18 13.69
N TYR A 113 0.05 1.42 13.87
CA TYR A 113 -1.18 1.92 13.24
C TYR A 113 -0.97 2.50 11.82
N SER A 114 0.27 2.48 11.33
CA SER A 114 0.64 2.96 10.00
C SER A 114 1.08 1.78 9.14
N GLN A 115 0.07 1.04 8.65
CA GLN A 115 0.23 -0.18 7.85
C GLN A 115 -0.60 -0.11 6.56
N VAL A 116 -0.16 -0.84 5.53
CA VAL A 116 -0.98 -1.22 4.37
C VAL A 116 -1.53 -2.63 4.60
N VAL A 117 -2.80 -2.82 4.27
CA VAL A 117 -3.58 -4.03 4.51
C VAL A 117 -4.39 -4.38 3.26
N PRO A 118 -4.70 -5.67 3.00
CA PRO A 118 -4.49 -6.86 3.86
C PRO A 118 -3.03 -7.35 3.90
N MET A 119 -2.46 -7.42 5.11
CA MET A 119 -1.02 -7.71 5.31
C MET A 119 -0.63 -9.14 4.90
N GLU A 120 -1.52 -10.11 5.14
CA GLU A 120 -1.29 -11.53 4.81
C GLU A 120 -1.14 -11.72 3.29
N ASP A 121 -2.04 -11.13 2.51
CA ASP A 121 -1.98 -11.20 1.05
C ASP A 121 -0.72 -10.54 0.49
N VAL A 122 -0.38 -9.34 0.98
CA VAL A 122 0.80 -8.57 0.54
C VAL A 122 2.10 -9.33 0.78
N ASN A 123 2.18 -10.11 1.86
CA ASN A 123 3.40 -10.86 2.20
C ASN A 123 3.47 -12.24 1.51
N LEU A 124 2.41 -12.69 0.84
CA LEU A 124 2.35 -14.02 0.23
C LEU A 124 2.33 -13.94 -1.30
N HIS A 125 1.22 -14.31 -1.92
CA HIS A 125 1.09 -14.36 -3.37
C HIS A 125 0.55 -13.07 -3.98
N PHE A 126 0.09 -12.15 -3.12
CA PHE A 126 -0.53 -10.88 -3.45
C PHE A 126 -1.44 -10.94 -4.70
N THR A 127 -1.01 -10.38 -5.82
CA THR A 127 -1.74 -10.43 -7.10
C THR A 127 -1.02 -11.23 -8.19
N GLY A 128 0.02 -11.99 -7.80
CA GLY A 128 0.78 -12.90 -8.66
C GLY A 128 1.94 -12.27 -9.42
N ASP A 129 2.29 -11.01 -9.14
CA ASP A 129 3.30 -10.27 -9.91
C ASP A 129 4.67 -10.94 -9.87
N MET A 130 5.12 -11.38 -8.70
CA MET A 130 6.40 -12.08 -8.57
C MET A 130 6.43 -13.46 -9.24
N HIS A 131 5.27 -14.09 -9.47
CA HIS A 131 5.21 -15.38 -10.17
C HIS A 131 5.30 -15.21 -11.69
N ALA A 132 4.98 -14.02 -12.20
CA ALA A 132 5.00 -13.71 -13.62
C ALA A 132 6.37 -13.21 -14.13
N VAL A 133 7.27 -12.81 -13.21
CA VAL A 133 8.66 -12.41 -13.49
C VAL A 133 9.54 -13.62 -13.69
#